data_AF-A0A382Z0D1-F1
#
_entry.id   AF-A0A382Z0D1-F1
#
_cell.length_a   1.000
_cell.length_b   1.000
_cell.length_c   1.000
_cell.angle_alpha   90.00
_cell.angle_beta   90.00
_cell.angle_gamma   90.00
#
_symmetry.space_group_name_H-M   'P 1'
#
loop_
_entity.id
_entity.type
_entity.pdbx_description
1 polymer ?
#
loop_
_entity_poly.entity_id
_entity_poly.type
_entity_poly.pdbx_seq_one_letter_code
_entity_poly.pdbx_strand_id
1 'polypeptide(L)'
;MSINSDLLQTRLCEYLGCKYPIIQTAMGWVSTPQLVISSSNAGAFGFLAGAVMTLAEIDRAINEIKANTDSPFGLNFHFFHPEAKGIIKLLIKKGIKAVSYGRSPNKEFIKILKDAGVLCIPTVGAVNHAVKAEDLGADIVVIQGSEGGGHTGRVPTEELLSQVLNAVNIPVVAAGGFRDGKGLVLAL
;
A
#
# COMPACT_ATOMS: atom_id res chain seq x y z
N MET A 1 -16.94 -20.77 17.96
CA MET A 1 -16.35 -21.23 16.68
C MET A 1 -15.21 -20.29 16.34
N SER A 2 -13.97 -20.71 16.52
CA SER A 2 -12.82 -19.96 16.02
C SER A 2 -12.84 -20.10 14.50
N ILE A 3 -13.10 -19.02 13.77
CA ILE A 3 -12.96 -19.02 12.32
C ILE A 3 -11.49 -19.33 12.05
N ASN A 4 -11.22 -20.39 11.30
CA ASN A 4 -9.86 -20.79 10.99
C ASN A 4 -9.18 -19.64 10.22
N SER A 5 -8.23 -18.94 10.84
CA SER A 5 -7.55 -17.76 10.27
C SER A 5 -6.77 -18.10 9.00
N ASP A 6 -6.57 -19.38 8.72
CA ASP A 6 -5.92 -19.93 7.53
C ASP A 6 -6.67 -19.60 6.24
N LEU A 7 -7.99 -19.48 6.25
CA LEU A 7 -8.78 -19.21 5.04
C LEU A 7 -8.55 -17.83 4.43
N LEU A 8 -8.04 -16.88 5.22
CA LEU A 8 -7.73 -15.52 4.77
C LEU A 8 -6.22 -15.28 4.65
N GLN A 9 -5.38 -16.32 4.81
CA GLN A 9 -3.95 -16.18 4.51
C GLN A 9 -3.74 -16.18 3.00
N THR A 10 -3.18 -15.09 2.48
CA THR A 10 -2.90 -14.91 1.05
C THR A 10 -1.45 -14.47 0.86
N ARG A 11 -0.97 -14.45 -0.40
CA ARG A 11 0.34 -13.88 -0.76
C ARG A 11 0.52 -12.45 -0.23
N LEU A 12 -0.56 -11.68 -0.09
CA LEU A 12 -0.51 -10.33 0.48
C LEU A 12 -0.04 -10.36 1.94
N CYS A 13 -0.60 -11.27 2.74
CA CYS A 13 -0.25 -11.45 4.15
C CYS A 13 1.22 -11.87 4.29
N GLU A 14 1.69 -12.79 3.45
CA GLU A 14 3.08 -13.25 3.43
C GLU A 14 4.06 -12.10 3.11
N TYR A 15 3.73 -11.29 2.10
CA TYR A 15 4.58 -10.17 1.69
C TYR A 15 4.64 -9.10 2.77
N LEU A 16 3.47 -8.68 3.27
CA LEU A 16 3.35 -7.54 4.19
C LEU A 16 3.59 -7.91 5.66
N GLY A 17 3.45 -9.17 6.04
CA GLY A 17 3.49 -9.62 7.43
C GLY A 17 2.25 -9.22 8.24
N CYS A 18 1.12 -8.97 7.57
CA CYS A 18 -0.16 -8.67 8.23
C CYS A 18 -0.99 -9.94 8.42
N LYS A 19 -1.94 -9.90 9.37
CA LYS A 19 -2.78 -11.05 9.71
C LYS A 19 -3.89 -11.27 8.70
N TYR A 20 -4.49 -10.19 8.20
CA TYR A 20 -5.60 -10.23 7.25
C TYR A 20 -5.20 -9.53 5.94
N PRO A 21 -5.77 -9.94 4.79
CA PRO A 21 -5.44 -9.38 3.49
C PRO A 21 -6.19 -8.07 3.25
N ILE A 22 -6.05 -7.14 4.20
CA ILE A 22 -6.76 -5.87 4.25
C ILE A 22 -5.72 -4.76 4.37
N ILE A 23 -5.79 -3.78 3.47
CA ILE A 23 -4.96 -2.59 3.52
C ILE A 23 -5.81 -1.39 3.93
N GLN A 24 -5.42 -0.72 5.02
CA GLN A 24 -5.83 0.67 5.23
C GLN A 24 -4.95 1.54 4.34
N THR A 25 -5.50 2.00 3.22
CA THR A 25 -4.78 2.83 2.25
C THR A 25 -4.56 4.24 2.80
N ALA A 26 -3.51 4.90 2.33
CA ALA A 26 -3.22 6.27 2.72
C ALA A 26 -4.19 7.27 2.09
N MET A 27 -4.79 8.09 2.94
CA MET A 27 -5.62 9.22 2.59
C MET A 27 -5.01 10.46 3.21
N GLY A 28 -4.68 11.46 2.39
CA GLY A 28 -4.09 12.72 2.86
C GLY A 28 -4.90 13.31 4.01
N TRP A 29 -4.21 13.72 5.09
CA TRP A 29 -4.79 14.27 6.33
C TRP A 29 -5.61 13.30 7.20
N VAL A 30 -6.01 12.14 6.67
CA VAL A 30 -6.85 11.15 7.38
C VAL A 30 -6.02 10.02 7.94
N SER A 31 -5.04 9.52 7.19
CA SER A 31 -4.19 8.41 7.61
C SER A 31 -3.04 8.88 8.49
N THR A 32 -3.39 9.30 9.70
CA THR A 32 -2.48 9.73 10.78
C THR A 32 -1.85 8.51 11.48
N PRO A 33 -0.84 8.72 12.37
CA PRO A 33 -0.30 7.66 13.20
C PRO A 33 -1.36 6.82 13.91
N GLN A 34 -2.39 7.46 14.49
CA GLN A 34 -3.41 6.75 15.26
C GLN A 34 -4.20 5.77 14.39
N LEU A 35 -4.56 6.15 13.16
CA LEU A 35 -5.28 5.26 12.24
C LEU A 35 -4.40 4.06 11.83
N VAL A 36 -3.12 4.30 11.57
CA VAL A 36 -2.17 3.23 11.21
C VAL A 36 -1.99 2.27 12.38
N ILE A 37 -1.76 2.77 13.59
CA ILE A 37 -1.61 1.96 14.81
C ILE A 37 -2.85 1.09 15.02
N SER A 38 -4.05 1.68 14.98
CA SER A 38 -5.30 0.95 15.18
C SER A 38 -5.53 -0.12 14.10
N SER A 39 -5.27 0.21 12.83
CA SER A 39 -5.45 -0.73 11.72
C SER A 39 -4.47 -1.90 11.80
N SER A 40 -3.20 -1.61 12.07
CA SER A 40 -2.15 -2.63 12.18
C SER A 40 -2.36 -3.53 13.39
N ASN A 41 -2.74 -2.99 14.56
CA ASN A 41 -3.08 -3.78 15.75
C ASN A 41 -4.33 -4.65 15.55
N ALA A 42 -5.27 -4.24 14.69
CA ALA A 42 -6.41 -5.06 14.30
C ALA A 42 -6.04 -6.20 13.32
N GLY A 43 -4.81 -6.20 12.78
CA GLY A 43 -4.28 -7.23 11.89
C GLY A 43 -4.29 -6.87 10.40
N ALA A 44 -4.76 -5.68 10.03
CA ALA A 44 -4.62 -5.15 8.67
C ALA A 44 -3.20 -4.58 8.44
N PHE A 45 -2.89 -4.14 7.23
CA PHE A 45 -1.68 -3.37 6.94
C PHE A 45 -2.01 -1.89 6.74
N GLY A 46 -1.47 -1.02 7.58
CA GLY A 46 -1.71 0.43 7.51
C GLY A 46 -0.64 1.18 6.72
N PHE A 47 -1.07 2.24 6.01
CA PHE A 47 -0.18 3.22 5.41
C PHE A 47 -0.37 4.60 6.03
N LEU A 48 0.73 5.19 6.52
CA LEU A 48 0.81 6.59 6.92
C LEU A 48 0.78 7.49 5.68
N ALA A 49 -0.03 8.55 5.69
CA ALA A 49 -0.09 9.52 4.60
C ALA A 49 0.98 10.61 4.75
N GLY A 50 2.14 10.42 4.13
CA GLY A 50 3.27 11.36 4.13
C GLY A 50 3.31 12.35 2.96
N ALA A 51 2.31 12.34 2.06
CA ALA A 51 2.34 13.12 0.82
C ALA A 51 2.47 14.65 1.01
N VAL A 52 1.98 15.17 2.13
CA VAL A 52 1.97 16.61 2.48
C VAL A 52 2.88 16.93 3.67
N MET A 53 3.66 15.95 4.15
CA MET A 53 4.50 16.07 5.34
C MET A 53 5.95 16.31 4.93
N THR A 54 6.63 17.17 5.68
CA THR A 54 8.09 17.30 5.63
C THR A 54 8.78 16.03 6.11
N LEU A 55 10.06 15.86 5.77
CA LEU A 55 10.86 14.73 6.26
C LEU A 55 10.88 14.63 7.79
N ALA A 56 10.95 15.77 8.49
CA ALA A 56 10.95 15.81 9.96
C ALA A 56 9.60 15.38 10.55
N GLU A 57 8.49 15.75 9.91
CA GLU A 57 7.16 15.29 10.31
C GLU A 57 6.99 13.79 10.07
N ILE A 58 7.49 13.27 8.94
CA ILE A 58 7.47 11.83 8.64
C ILE A 58 8.27 11.05 9.69
N ASP A 59 9.47 11.51 10.06
CA ASP A 59 10.26 10.84 11.11
C ASP A 59 9.54 10.82 12.45
N ARG A 60 8.96 11.96 12.87
CA ARG A 60 8.17 12.02 14.12
C ARG A 60 6.99 11.06 14.10
N ALA A 61 6.21 11.05 13.01
CA ALA A 61 5.06 10.17 12.87
C ALA A 61 5.44 8.67 12.83
N ILE A 62 6.53 8.31 12.14
CA ILE A 62 7.07 6.94 12.16
C ILE A 62 7.46 6.53 13.58
N ASN A 63 8.12 7.41 14.34
CA ASN A 63 8.52 7.11 15.71
C ASN A 63 7.31 6.93 16.63
N GLU A 64 6.26 7.72 16.46
CA GLU A 64 4.99 7.55 17.18
C GLU A 64 4.36 6.19 16.89
N ILE A 65 4.27 5.78 15.62
CA ILE A 65 3.71 4.48 15.25
C ILE A 65 4.53 3.34 15.87
N LYS A 66 5.86 3.36 15.69
CA LYS A 66 6.75 2.32 16.22
C LYS A 66 6.78 2.25 17.74
N ALA A 67 6.41 3.31 18.45
CA ALA A 67 6.28 3.28 19.91
C ALA A 67 4.99 2.61 20.40
N ASN A 68 4.00 2.39 19.53
CA ASN A 68 2.66 1.95 19.89
C ASN A 68 2.18 0.68 19.14
N THR A 69 3.01 0.13 18.25
CA THR A 69 2.75 -1.17 17.60
C THR A 69 4.04 -1.83 17.14
N ASP A 70 4.11 -3.16 17.27
CA ASP A 70 5.15 -4.01 16.68
C ASP A 70 4.77 -4.51 15.28
N SER A 71 3.53 -4.23 14.83
CA SER A 71 3.03 -4.69 13.54
C SER A 71 3.68 -3.90 12.39
N PRO A 72 3.94 -4.55 11.25
CA PRO A 72 4.50 -3.86 10.10
C PRO A 72 3.50 -2.84 9.53
N PHE A 73 4.04 -1.77 8.97
CA PHE A 73 3.26 -0.72 8.32
C PHE A 73 4.07 -0.07 7.19
N GLY A 74 3.41 0.74 6.38
CA GLY A 74 4.02 1.43 5.25
C GLY A 74 3.88 2.95 5.31
N LEU A 75 4.59 3.61 4.38
CA LEU A 75 4.44 5.04 4.10
C LEU A 75 3.90 5.23 2.69
N ASN A 76 2.91 6.09 2.52
CA ASN A 76 2.55 6.63 1.21
C ASN A 76 3.10 8.04 1.05
N PHE A 77 3.83 8.30 -0.04
CA PHE A 77 4.27 9.65 -0.36
C PHE A 77 4.46 9.83 -1.87
N HIS A 78 4.63 11.08 -2.29
CA HIS A 78 4.90 11.40 -3.68
C HIS A 78 6.40 11.43 -3.96
N PHE A 79 6.88 10.71 -4.98
CA PHE A 79 8.30 10.70 -5.32
C PHE A 79 8.81 12.00 -5.98
N PHE A 80 7.90 12.92 -6.33
CA PHE A 80 8.22 14.29 -6.70
C PHE A 80 8.32 15.24 -5.48
N HIS A 81 8.20 14.72 -4.25
CA HIS A 81 8.45 15.49 -3.04
C HIS A 81 9.92 15.99 -3.04
N PRO A 82 10.19 17.26 -2.68
CA PRO A 82 11.55 17.82 -2.69
C PRO A 82 12.55 16.99 -1.87
N GLU A 83 12.07 16.40 -0.78
CA GLU A 83 12.86 15.58 0.15
C GLU A 83 12.79 14.07 -0.13
N ALA A 84 12.30 13.62 -1.30
CA ALA A 84 12.06 12.19 -1.60
C ALA A 84 13.28 11.29 -1.32
N LYS A 85 14.50 11.73 -1.67
CA LYS A 85 15.74 10.99 -1.37
C LYS A 85 15.98 10.85 0.14
N GLY A 86 15.68 11.88 0.92
CA GLY A 86 15.78 11.87 2.38
C GLY A 86 14.75 10.92 3.00
N ILE A 87 13.52 10.95 2.49
CA ILE A 87 12.44 10.05 2.91
C ILE A 87 12.84 8.59 2.64
N ILE A 88 13.32 8.25 1.44
CA ILE A 88 13.77 6.89 1.11
C ILE A 88 14.85 6.41 2.10
N LYS A 89 15.87 7.23 2.36
CA LYS A 89 16.93 6.89 3.34
C LYS A 89 16.37 6.66 4.73
N LEU A 90 15.41 7.48 5.15
CA LEU A 90 14.73 7.34 6.43
C LEU A 90 13.93 6.03 6.51
N LEU A 91 13.15 5.70 5.47
CA LEU A 91 12.37 4.47 5.41
C LEU A 91 13.26 3.23 5.57
N ILE A 92 14.37 3.19 4.83
CA ILE A 92 15.36 2.11 4.91
C ILE A 92 15.96 2.03 6.32
N LYS A 93 16.43 3.17 6.86
CA LYS A 93 17.01 3.23 8.20
C LYS A 93 16.05 2.77 9.29
N LYS A 94 14.76 3.10 9.16
CA LYS A 94 13.71 2.77 10.14
C LYS A 94 13.09 1.39 9.90
N GLY A 95 13.48 0.69 8.83
CA GLY A 95 12.93 -0.63 8.49
C GLY A 95 11.43 -0.59 8.19
N ILE A 96 10.98 0.42 7.44
CA ILE A 96 9.58 0.49 7.01
C ILE A 96 9.31 -0.59 5.97
N LYS A 97 8.20 -1.32 6.12
CA LYS A 97 7.95 -2.55 5.37
C LYS A 97 7.60 -2.32 3.91
N ALA A 98 6.83 -1.28 3.63
CA ALA A 98 6.37 -0.97 2.28
C ALA A 98 6.25 0.52 2.03
N VAL A 99 6.41 0.91 0.77
CA VAL A 99 6.04 2.22 0.27
C VAL A 99 4.87 2.08 -0.70
N SER A 100 3.88 2.96 -0.54
CA SER A 100 2.80 3.11 -1.52
C SER A 100 2.93 4.45 -2.23
N TYR A 101 2.55 4.50 -3.50
CA TYR A 101 2.63 5.72 -4.28
C TYR A 101 1.66 5.72 -5.46
N GLY A 102 1.10 6.89 -5.76
CA GLY A 102 0.59 7.20 -7.08
C GLY A 102 1.68 7.86 -7.93
N ARG A 103 1.57 7.79 -9.26
CA ARG A 103 2.55 8.33 -10.23
C ARG A 103 3.97 7.80 -9.97
N SER A 104 4.28 6.65 -10.58
CA SER A 104 5.50 5.88 -10.29
C SER A 104 6.80 6.68 -10.36
N PRO A 105 7.75 6.42 -9.44
CA PRO A 105 9.11 6.93 -9.55
C PRO A 105 9.86 6.28 -10.72
N ASN A 106 11.10 6.75 -10.94
CA ASN A 106 12.01 6.10 -11.86
C ASN A 106 12.43 4.70 -11.34
N LYS A 107 12.96 3.86 -12.26
CA LYS A 107 13.43 2.50 -11.93
C LYS A 107 14.52 2.47 -10.86
N GLU A 108 15.34 3.52 -10.76
CA GLU A 108 16.45 3.60 -9.80
C GLU A 108 15.94 3.64 -8.36
N PHE A 109 14.96 4.49 -8.05
CA PHE A 109 14.37 4.55 -6.71
C PHE A 109 13.67 3.25 -6.31
N ILE A 110 12.96 2.62 -7.25
CA ILE A 110 12.34 1.31 -7.01
C ILE A 110 13.44 0.30 -6.67
N LYS A 111 14.51 0.26 -7.46
CA LYS A 111 15.63 -0.65 -7.20
C LYS A 111 16.24 -0.43 -5.80
N ILE A 112 16.52 0.82 -5.41
CA ILE A 112 17.10 1.15 -4.10
C ILE A 112 16.22 0.64 -2.95
N LEU A 113 14.90 0.85 -3.05
CA LEU A 113 13.94 0.41 -2.04
C LEU A 113 13.89 -1.12 -1.94
N LYS A 114 13.82 -1.79 -3.10
CA LYS A 114 13.76 -3.25 -3.18
C LYS A 114 15.03 -3.93 -2.70
N ASP A 115 16.21 -3.43 -3.09
CA ASP A 115 17.50 -3.93 -2.61
C ASP A 115 17.59 -3.83 -1.08
N ALA A 116 16.90 -2.87 -0.47
CA ALA A 116 16.80 -2.68 0.97
C ALA A 116 15.63 -3.45 1.63
N GLY A 117 14.87 -4.25 0.88
CA GLY A 117 13.73 -5.03 1.37
C GLY A 117 12.45 -4.23 1.61
N VAL A 118 12.35 -2.99 1.13
CA VAL A 118 11.14 -2.17 1.20
C VAL A 118 10.26 -2.46 -0.01
N LEU A 119 9.07 -3.01 0.24
CA LEU A 119 8.14 -3.40 -0.83
C LEU A 119 7.57 -2.17 -1.55
N CYS A 120 7.55 -2.21 -2.87
CA CYS A 120 7.04 -1.13 -3.72
C CYS A 120 5.61 -1.44 -4.20
N ILE A 121 4.64 -0.63 -3.76
CA ILE A 121 3.20 -0.89 -3.93
C ILE A 121 2.48 0.31 -4.58
N PRO A 122 2.56 0.45 -5.92
CA PRO A 122 1.84 1.51 -6.61
C PRO A 122 0.32 1.32 -6.56
N THR A 123 -0.40 2.44 -6.59
CA THR A 123 -1.85 2.47 -6.84
C THR A 123 -2.13 2.92 -8.28
N VAL A 124 -2.90 2.15 -9.03
CA VAL A 124 -3.21 2.40 -10.45
C VAL A 124 -4.70 2.27 -10.75
N GLY A 125 -5.20 3.00 -11.75
CA GLY A 125 -6.60 2.97 -12.19
C GLY A 125 -6.81 2.44 -13.61
N ALA A 126 -5.80 1.78 -14.20
CA ALA A 126 -5.85 1.25 -15.57
C ALA A 126 -4.88 0.07 -15.75
N VAL A 127 -5.23 -0.86 -16.63
CA VAL A 127 -4.46 -2.09 -16.89
C VAL A 127 -3.05 -1.82 -17.39
N ASN A 128 -2.89 -0.91 -18.35
CA ASN A 128 -1.59 -0.53 -18.88
C ASN A 128 -0.65 0.05 -17.80
N HIS A 129 -1.20 0.72 -16.78
CA HIS A 129 -0.43 1.20 -15.64
C HIS A 129 -0.03 0.06 -14.69
N ALA A 130 -0.86 -0.97 -14.52
CA ALA A 130 -0.52 -2.16 -13.74
C ALA A 130 0.63 -2.94 -14.39
N VAL A 131 0.53 -3.22 -15.69
CA VAL A 131 1.61 -3.86 -16.47
C VAL A 131 2.90 -3.03 -16.37
N LYS A 132 2.80 -1.71 -16.54
CA LYS A 132 3.97 -0.84 -16.43
C LYS A 132 4.56 -0.82 -15.03
N ALA A 133 3.73 -0.93 -13.98
CA ALA A 133 4.19 -1.00 -12.60
C ALA A 133 4.99 -2.29 -12.37
N GLU A 134 4.53 -3.44 -12.88
CA GLU A 134 5.25 -4.71 -12.83
C GLU A 134 6.60 -4.62 -13.58
N ASP A 135 6.62 -4.06 -14.80
CA ASP A 135 7.85 -3.83 -15.59
C ASP A 135 8.89 -2.93 -14.90
N LEU A 136 8.40 -2.01 -14.06
CA LEU A 136 9.23 -1.12 -13.25
C LEU A 136 9.73 -1.79 -11.97
N GLY A 137 9.16 -2.95 -11.62
CA GLY A 137 9.55 -3.77 -10.49
C GLY A 137 8.64 -3.67 -9.28
N ALA A 138 7.38 -3.26 -9.40
CA ALA A 138 6.42 -3.32 -8.28
C ALA A 138 6.37 -4.74 -7.67
N ASP A 139 6.21 -4.83 -6.35
CA ASP A 139 6.09 -6.12 -5.66
C ASP A 139 4.63 -6.56 -5.52
N ILE A 140 3.73 -5.58 -5.36
CA ILE A 140 2.27 -5.72 -5.26
C ILE A 140 1.68 -4.52 -6.02
N VAL A 141 0.52 -4.66 -6.67
CA VAL A 141 -0.20 -3.52 -7.24
C VAL A 141 -1.56 -3.34 -6.57
N VAL A 142 -1.86 -2.12 -6.13
CA VAL A 142 -3.22 -1.75 -5.73
C VAL A 142 -3.92 -1.20 -6.97
N ILE A 143 -5.06 -1.77 -7.32
CA ILE A 143 -5.91 -1.24 -8.37
C ILE A 143 -7.07 -0.48 -7.73
N GLN A 144 -7.41 0.69 -8.27
CA GLN A 144 -8.52 1.50 -7.77
C GLN A 144 -9.52 1.76 -8.89
N GLY A 145 -10.72 1.20 -8.76
CA GLY A 145 -11.81 1.48 -9.69
C GLY A 145 -12.41 2.88 -9.49
N SER A 146 -13.29 3.26 -10.40
CA SER A 146 -13.95 4.57 -10.43
C SER A 146 -14.78 4.91 -9.19
N GLU A 147 -15.19 3.88 -8.42
CA GLU A 147 -15.95 4.00 -7.17
C GLU A 147 -15.08 4.45 -5.99
N GLY A 148 -13.76 4.48 -6.16
CA GLY A 148 -12.83 4.99 -5.14
C GLY A 148 -12.99 6.48 -4.86
N GLY A 149 -12.51 6.91 -3.70
CA GLY A 149 -12.36 8.34 -3.39
C GLY A 149 -11.06 8.92 -3.97
N GLY A 150 -11.04 10.24 -4.17
CA GLY A 150 -9.85 10.97 -4.61
C GLY A 150 -9.62 10.89 -6.13
N HIS A 151 -8.36 10.72 -6.53
CA HIS A 151 -7.98 10.62 -7.94
C HIS A 151 -8.09 9.18 -8.42
N THR A 152 -9.15 8.87 -9.18
CA THR A 152 -9.45 7.51 -9.64
C THR A 152 -9.26 7.32 -11.14
N GLY A 153 -9.28 6.05 -11.57
CA GLY A 153 -9.48 5.67 -12.97
C GLY A 153 -10.94 5.80 -13.41
N ARG A 154 -11.23 5.39 -14.65
CA ARG A 154 -12.59 5.41 -15.23
C ARG A 154 -13.29 4.05 -15.24
N VAL A 155 -12.55 2.99 -14.94
CA VAL A 155 -13.04 1.60 -15.02
C VAL A 155 -13.60 1.19 -13.66
N PRO A 156 -14.79 0.58 -13.58
CA PRO A 156 -15.33 0.00 -12.36
C PRO A 156 -14.38 -1.04 -11.75
N THR A 157 -14.40 -1.18 -10.42
CA THR A 157 -13.41 -1.99 -9.68
C THR A 157 -13.41 -3.46 -10.10
N GLU A 158 -14.60 -4.06 -10.30
CA GLU A 158 -14.75 -5.47 -10.69
C GLU A 158 -14.15 -5.75 -12.09
N GLU A 159 -14.46 -4.89 -13.05
CA GLU A 159 -13.94 -5.00 -14.42
C GLU A 159 -12.42 -4.77 -14.45
N LEU A 160 -11.93 -3.77 -13.71
CA LEU A 160 -10.50 -3.48 -13.62
C LEU A 160 -9.74 -4.64 -12.97
N LEU A 161 -10.32 -5.27 -11.94
CA LEU A 161 -9.73 -6.43 -11.27
C LEU A 161 -9.56 -7.60 -12.22
N SER A 162 -10.64 -7.98 -12.91
CA SER A 162 -10.61 -9.07 -13.90
C SER A 162 -9.55 -8.83 -14.98
N GLN A 163 -9.48 -7.63 -15.55
CA GLN A 163 -8.50 -7.33 -16.58
C GLN A 163 -7.06 -7.34 -16.06
N VAL A 164 -6.81 -6.80 -14.86
CA VAL A 164 -5.45 -6.75 -14.30
C VAL A 164 -4.96 -8.13 -13.89
N LEU A 165 -5.80 -8.98 -13.30
CA LEU A 165 -5.43 -10.36 -12.95
C LEU A 165 -4.96 -11.18 -14.16
N ASN A 166 -5.46 -10.88 -15.36
CA ASN A 166 -5.02 -11.52 -16.61
C ASN A 166 -3.74 -10.90 -17.20
N ALA A 167 -3.29 -9.75 -16.70
CA ALA A 167 -2.23 -8.95 -17.31
C ALA A 167 -0.93 -8.91 -16.49
N VAL A 168 -0.96 -9.25 -15.20
CA VAL A 168 0.22 -9.21 -14.31
C VAL A 168 0.34 -10.49 -13.48
N ASN A 169 1.56 -10.78 -12.99
CA ASN A 169 1.87 -11.97 -12.17
C ASN A 169 2.08 -11.64 -10.69
N ILE A 170 2.36 -10.37 -10.36
CA ILE A 170 2.43 -9.87 -8.99
C ILE A 170 1.05 -9.86 -8.31
N PRO A 171 0.99 -9.95 -6.96
CA PRO A 171 -0.27 -9.85 -6.24
C PRO A 171 -1.01 -8.54 -6.53
N VAL A 172 -2.33 -8.65 -6.67
CA VAL A 172 -3.23 -7.53 -6.94
C VAL A 172 -4.11 -7.30 -5.72
N VAL A 173 -4.26 -6.03 -5.32
CA VAL A 173 -5.16 -5.62 -4.24
C VAL A 173 -6.24 -4.73 -4.83
N ALA A 174 -7.50 -5.13 -4.68
CA ALA A 174 -8.63 -4.35 -5.17
C ALA A 174 -9.01 -3.22 -4.20
N ALA A 175 -9.30 -2.03 -4.73
CA ALA A 175 -9.77 -0.88 -3.98
C ALA A 175 -10.88 -0.14 -4.76
N GLY A 176 -11.84 0.41 -4.02
CA GLY A 176 -13.04 1.08 -4.57
C GLY A 176 -14.31 0.29 -4.26
N GLY A 177 -15.28 0.93 -3.59
CA GLY A 177 -16.58 0.31 -3.29
C GLY A 177 -16.63 -0.72 -2.13
N PHE A 178 -15.50 -1.23 -1.64
CA PHE A 178 -15.47 -2.21 -0.54
C PHE A 178 -15.66 -1.57 0.85
N ARG A 179 -16.58 -2.10 1.65
CA ARG A 179 -16.94 -1.56 2.98
C ARG A 179 -17.33 -2.59 4.04
N ASP A 180 -17.47 -3.85 3.66
CA ASP A 180 -17.92 -4.93 4.54
C ASP A 180 -17.31 -6.28 4.10
N GLY A 181 -17.64 -7.35 4.82
CA GLY A 181 -17.14 -8.69 4.53
C GLY A 181 -17.60 -9.27 3.19
N LYS A 182 -18.74 -8.84 2.64
CA LYS A 182 -19.16 -9.26 1.29
C LYS A 182 -18.23 -8.67 0.25
N GLY A 183 -17.87 -7.40 0.43
CA GLY A 183 -16.86 -6.75 -0.39
C GLY A 183 -15.51 -7.48 -0.36
N LEU A 184 -15.06 -7.91 0.82
CA LEU A 184 -13.83 -8.71 0.94
C LEU A 184 -13.92 -10.03 0.15
N VAL A 185 -15.03 -10.76 0.27
CA VAL A 185 -15.22 -12.01 -0.47
C VAL A 185 -15.27 -11.78 -1.98
N LEU A 186 -15.85 -10.68 -2.46
CA LEU A 186 -15.85 -10.33 -3.88
C LEU A 186 -14.46 -9.99 -4.44
N ALA A 187 -13.52 -9.58 -3.58
CA ALA A 187 -12.18 -9.20 -3.97
C ALA A 187 -11.16 -10.36 -3.95
N LEU A 188 -11.53 -11.52 -3.40
CA LEU A 188 -10.71 -12.72 -3.25
C LEU A 188 -11.08 -13.77 -4.29
#